data_AF-A1SMX6-F1
#
_entry.id   AF-A1SMX6-F1
#
_cell.length_a   1.000
_cell.length_b   1.000
_cell.length_c   1.000
_cell.angle_alpha   90.00
_cell.angle_beta   90.00
_cell.angle_gamma   90.00
#
_symmetry.space_group_name_H-M   'P 1'
#
loop_
_entity.id
_entity.type
_entity.pdbx_description
1 polymer ?
#
loop_
_entity_poly.entity_id
_entity_poly.type
_entity_poly.pdbx_seq_one_letter_code
_entity_poly.pdbx_strand_id
1 'polypeptide(L)'
;MRQIRAIPLWYHRGMAMTLRLSSEDERLLAALAEAEGVSRHEATLRAIREAASRHAHQAKVADLSARARERYADVLDRLGR
;
A
#
# COMPACT_ATOMS: atom_id res chain seq x y z
N MET A 1 32.53 -2.27 4.90
CA MET A 1 31.48 -2.69 3.96
C MET A 1 30.57 -3.69 4.67
N ARG A 2 29.31 -3.35 4.91
CA ARG A 2 28.39 -4.15 5.73
C ARG A 2 27.88 -5.32 4.89
N GLN A 3 28.32 -6.54 5.21
CA GLN A 3 27.87 -7.77 4.57
C GLN A 3 26.36 -7.94 4.85
N ILE A 4 25.52 -7.75 3.84
CA ILE A 4 24.11 -8.13 3.91
C ILE A 4 24.10 -9.65 3.83
N ARG A 5 23.93 -10.33 4.97
CA ARG A 5 23.71 -11.77 4.99
C ARG A 5 22.43 -12.07 4.22
N ALA A 6 22.55 -12.67 3.03
CA ALA A 6 21.41 -13.13 2.25
C ALA A 6 20.71 -14.25 3.03
N ILE A 7 19.44 -14.03 3.38
CA ILE A 7 18.61 -15.03 4.07
C ILE A 7 18.20 -16.08 3.03
N PRO A 8 18.39 -17.38 3.28
CA PRO A 8 18.02 -18.43 2.33
C PRO A 8 16.53 -18.42 1.96
N LEU A 9 16.20 -18.74 0.70
CA LEU A 9 14.82 -18.73 0.18
C LEU A 9 13.85 -19.67 0.91
N TRP A 10 14.36 -20.76 1.51
CA TRP A 10 13.54 -21.67 2.32
C TRP A 10 13.01 -21.00 3.60
N TYR A 11 13.75 -20.03 4.16
CA TYR A 11 13.35 -19.24 5.33
C TYR A 11 12.12 -18.37 5.03
N HIS A 12 11.97 -17.92 3.78
CA HIS A 12 10.83 -17.12 3.33
C HIS A 12 9.59 -17.95 3.00
N ARG A 13 9.74 -19.27 2.77
CA ARG A 13 8.63 -20.17 2.44
C ARG A 13 8.05 -20.93 3.64
N GLY A 14 8.81 -21.09 4.72
CA GLY A 14 8.43 -21.90 5.89
C GLY A 14 8.22 -21.16 7.20
N MET A 15 8.55 -19.86 7.28
CA MET A 15 8.34 -19.08 8.50
C MET A 15 7.04 -18.27 8.47
N ALA A 16 6.25 -18.43 9.53
CA ALA A 16 5.20 -17.48 9.87
C ALA A 16 5.85 -16.16 10.30
N MET A 17 5.54 -15.06 9.61
CA MET A 17 5.90 -13.72 10.08
C MET A 17 5.06 -13.38 11.32
N THR A 18 5.72 -13.04 12.43
CA THR A 18 5.06 -12.51 13.63
C THR A 18 5.06 -10.98 13.56
N LEU A 19 3.89 -10.38 13.33
CA LEU A 19 3.69 -8.94 13.39
C LEU A 19 3.33 -8.55 14.82
N ARG A 20 4.05 -7.60 15.42
CA ARG A 20 3.70 -7.05 16.74
C ARG A 20 2.63 -5.99 16.55
N LEU A 21 1.46 -6.23 17.12
CA LEU A 21 0.29 -5.36 17.01
C LEU A 21 -0.15 -4.92 18.41
N SER A 22 -0.84 -3.79 18.50
CA SER A 22 -1.60 -3.47 19.69
C SER A 22 -2.76 -4.46 19.83
N SER A 23 -3.32 -4.61 21.04
CA SER A 23 -4.48 -5.49 21.22
C SER A 23 -5.70 -5.03 20.43
N GLU A 24 -5.81 -3.74 20.13
CA GLU A 24 -6.84 -3.19 19.25
C GLU A 24 -6.64 -3.59 17.80
N ASP A 25 -5.42 -3.44 17.28
CA ASP A 25 -5.09 -3.83 15.90
C ASP A 25 -5.24 -5.33 15.68
N GLU A 26 -4.94 -6.16 16.69
CA GLU A 26 -5.19 -7.61 16.62
C GLU A 26 -6.68 -7.93 16.45
N ARG A 27 -7.57 -7.21 17.15
CA ARG A 27 -9.02 -7.38 17.02
C ARG A 27 -9.51 -6.91 15.66
N LEU A 28 -9.02 -5.77 15.19
CA LEU A 28 -9.36 -5.25 13.85
C LEU A 28 -8.92 -6.22 12.75
N LEU A 29 -7.70 -6.75 12.84
CA LEU A 29 -7.20 -7.72 11.87
C LEU A 29 -7.96 -9.05 11.92
N ALA A 30 -8.36 -9.51 13.10
CA ALA A 30 -9.20 -10.70 13.25
C ALA A 30 -10.57 -10.49 12.59
N ALA A 31 -11.24 -9.38 12.89
CA ALA A 31 -12.55 -9.05 12.31
C ALA A 31 -12.48 -8.89 10.78
N LEU A 32 -11.42 -8.26 10.26
CA LEU A 32 -11.20 -8.12 8.82
C LEU A 32 -11.01 -9.49 8.15
N ALA A 33 -10.17 -10.34 8.73
CA ALA A 33 -9.91 -11.67 8.21
C ALA A 33 -11.17 -12.56 8.21
N GLU A 34 -11.99 -12.46 9.27
CA GLU A 34 -13.28 -13.15 9.37
C GLU A 34 -14.27 -12.65 8.32
N ALA A 35 -14.41 -11.33 8.16
CA ALA A 35 -15.30 -10.73 7.16
C ALA A 35 -14.92 -11.12 5.73
N GLU A 36 -13.62 -11.26 5.44
CA GLU A 36 -13.11 -11.69 4.14
C GLU A 36 -13.03 -13.21 3.97
N GLY A 37 -13.23 -14.00 5.03
CA GLY A 37 -13.11 -15.46 5.00
C GLY A 37 -11.70 -15.96 4.70
N VAL A 38 -10.67 -15.23 5.15
CA VAL A 38 -9.25 -15.57 4.90
C VAL A 38 -8.44 -15.66 6.18
N SER A 39 -7.19 -16.13 6.08
CA SER A 39 -6.27 -16.10 7.23
C SER A 39 -5.85 -14.66 7.55
N ARG A 40 -5.49 -14.38 8.82
CA ARG A 40 -4.95 -13.06 9.23
C ARG A 40 -3.73 -12.63 8.42
N HIS A 41 -2.90 -13.59 8.02
CA HIS A 41 -1.73 -13.33 7.18
C HIS A 41 -2.15 -12.85 5.79
N GLU A 42 -3.09 -13.54 5.15
CA GLU A 42 -3.59 -13.14 3.84
C GLU A 42 -4.33 -11.80 3.89
N ALA A 43 -5.15 -11.55 4.93
CA ALA A 43 -5.80 -10.26 5.15
C ALA A 43 -4.76 -9.12 5.27
N THR A 44 -3.65 -9.37 5.98
CA THR A 44 -2.54 -8.41 6.09
C THR A 44 -1.88 -8.15 4.73
N LEU A 45 -1.58 -9.20 3.96
CA LEU A 45 -0.99 -9.05 2.62
C LEU A 45 -1.91 -8.31 1.66
N ARG A 46 -3.22 -8.57 1.70
CA ARG A 46 -4.22 -7.84 0.91
C ARG A 46 -4.27 -6.37 1.30
N ALA A 47 -4.38 -6.06 2.60
CA ALA A 47 -4.39 -4.69 3.08
C ALA A 47 -3.14 -3.91 2.64
N ILE A 48 -1.95 -4.53 2.68
CA ILE A 48 -0.71 -3.92 2.19
C ILE A 48 -0.77 -3.66 0.68
N ARG A 49 -1.17 -4.65 -0.12
CA ARG A 49 -1.27 -4.51 -1.59
C ARG A 49 -2.28 -3.44 -1.99
N GLU A 50 -3.41 -3.39 -1.31
CA GLU A 50 -4.44 -2.38 -1.53
C GLU A 50 -3.95 -0.98 -1.16
N ALA A 51 -3.30 -0.82 0.00
CA ALA A 51 -2.72 0.45 0.41
C ALA A 51 -1.68 0.93 -0.62
N ALA A 52 -0.80 0.04 -1.08
CA ALA A 52 0.18 0.35 -2.13
C ALA A 52 -0.50 0.76 -3.44
N SER A 53 -1.55 0.05 -3.86
CA SER A 53 -2.32 0.38 -5.06
C SER A 53 -3.00 1.75 -4.95
N ARG A 54 -3.60 2.07 -3.80
CA ARG A 54 -4.20 3.39 -3.53
C ARG A 54 -3.15 4.51 -3.63
N HIS A 55 -1.99 4.33 -3.00
CA HIS A 55 -0.91 5.32 -3.08
C HIS A 55 -0.36 5.50 -4.49
N ALA A 56 -0.15 4.41 -5.23
CA ALA A 56 0.30 4.48 -6.62
C ALA A 56 -0.72 5.20 -7.52
N HIS A 57 -2.01 4.93 -7.33
CA HIS A 57 -3.07 5.61 -8.06
C HIS A 57 -3.11 7.11 -7.76
N GLN A 58 -3.05 7.49 -6.48
CA GLN A 58 -3.01 8.90 -6.07
C GLN A 58 -1.80 9.65 -6.66
N ALA A 59 -0.61 9.04 -6.61
CA ALA A 59 0.59 9.61 -7.20
C ALA A 59 0.43 9.82 -8.71
N LYS A 60 -0.15 8.85 -9.41
CA LYS A 60 -0.44 8.95 -10.85
C LYS A 60 -1.44 10.07 -11.17
N VAL A 61 -2.52 10.20 -10.40
CA VAL A 61 -3.49 11.29 -10.56
C VAL A 61 -2.84 12.65 -10.33
N ALA A 62 -1.98 12.77 -9.33
CA ALA A 62 -1.27 14.02 -9.03
C ALA A 62 -0.33 14.43 -10.18
N ASP A 63 0.48 13.50 -10.70
CA ASP A 63 1.38 13.75 -11.84
C ASP A 63 0.60 14.15 -13.10
N LEU A 64 -0.44 13.40 -13.46
CA LEU A 64 -1.28 13.73 -14.62
C LEU A 64 -1.98 15.09 -14.46
N SER A 65 -2.45 15.41 -13.26
CA SER A 65 -3.06 16.72 -12.97
C SER A 65 -2.05 17.86 -13.07
N ALA A 66 -0.81 17.66 -12.62
CA ALA A 66 0.25 18.65 -12.76
C ALA A 66 0.55 18.94 -14.23
N ARG A 67 0.72 17.89 -15.05
CA ARG A 67 0.94 18.00 -16.49
C ARG A 67 -0.23 18.66 -17.21
N ALA A 68 -1.46 18.34 -16.82
CA ALA A 68 -2.65 18.95 -17.42
C ALA A 68 -2.74 20.45 -17.09
N ARG A 69 -2.45 20.84 -15.84
CA ARG A 69 -2.42 22.27 -15.45
C ARG A 69 -1.35 23.04 -16.20
N GLU A 70 -0.16 22.49 -16.36
CA GLU A 70 0.89 23.11 -17.16
C GLU A 70 0.47 23.26 -18.63
N ARG A 71 -0.06 22.18 -19.22
CA ARG A 71 -0.48 22.15 -20.63
C ARG A 71 -1.63 23.11 -20.94
N TYR A 72 -2.54 23.32 -20.00
CA TYR A 72 -3.73 24.14 -20.19
C TYR A 72 -3.69 25.45 -19.38
N ALA A 73 -2.52 25.85 -18.88
CA ALA A 73 -2.36 27.02 -18.01
C ALA A 73 -3.00 28.28 -18.62
N ASP A 74 -2.69 28.57 -19.88
CA ASP A 74 -3.20 29.76 -20.58
C ASP A 74 -4.72 29.71 -20.83
N VAL A 75 -5.27 28.51 -21.03
CA VAL A 75 -6.72 28.32 -21.20
C VAL A 75 -7.44 28.49 -19.88
N LEU A 76 -6.90 27.92 -18.80
CA LEU A 76 -7.44 28.04 -17.45
C LEU A 76 -7.37 29.48 -16.93
N ASP A 77 -6.30 30.22 -17.22
CA ASP A 77 -6.15 31.63 -16.84
C ASP A 77 -7.17 32.53 -17.55
N ARG A 78 -7.49 32.21 -18.82
CA ARG A 78 -8.52 32.91 -19.59
C ARG A 78 -9.95 32.57 -19.16
N LEU A 79 -10.21 31.34 -18.71
CA LEU A 79 -11.54 30.91 -18.23
C LEU A 79 -11.81 31.34 -16.78
N GLY A 80 -10.78 31.69 -16.01
CA GLY A 80 -10.90 32.18 -14.63
C GLY A 80 -11.09 33.70 -14.50
N ARG A 81 -11.06 34.45 -15.60
CA ARG A 81 -11.46 35.86 -15.68
C ARG A 81 -12.94 36.00 -16.00
#